data_AF-A0A0W1FEA1-F1
#
_entry.id   AF-A0A0W1FEA1-F1
#
_cell.length_a   1.000
_cell.length_b   1.000
_cell.length_c   1.000
_cell.angle_alpha   90.00
_cell.angle_beta   90.00
_cell.angle_gamma   90.00
#
_symmetry.space_group_name_H-M   'P 1'
#
loop_
_entity.id
_entity.type
_entity.pdbx_description
1 polymer ?
#
loop_
_entity_poly.entity_id
_entity_poly.type
_entity_poly.pdbx_seq_one_letter_code
_entity_poly.pdbx_strand_id
1 'polypeptide(L)'
;MMMQMDEVQAQLDALVEALDGHDAGAIVAATEALATAVILFKGAKVPPGREEHARMLIDKVLRKLEAAAIRVNILKDWTRQRIDNGHALRGTRSQGIALSY
;
A
#
# COMPACT_ATOMS: atom_id res chain seq x y z
N MET A 1 6.86 17.58 13.07
CA MET A 1 5.94 16.44 13.28
C MET A 1 4.70 16.53 12.41
N MET A 2 3.85 17.57 12.51
CA MET A 2 2.63 17.65 11.67
C MET A 2 2.95 17.56 10.18
N MET A 3 3.88 18.39 9.69
CA MET A 3 4.31 18.37 8.29
C MET A 3 4.83 16.99 7.80
N GLN A 4 5.46 16.21 8.69
CA GLN A 4 5.99 14.88 8.34
C GLN A 4 4.88 13.81 8.32
N MET A 5 3.84 13.97 9.15
CA MET A 5 2.70 13.05 9.17
C MET A 5 1.72 13.36 8.03
N ASP A 6 1.58 14.63 7.67
CA ASP A 6 0.84 15.05 6.48
C ASP A 6 1.52 14.50 5.22
N GLU A 7 2.86 14.51 5.17
CA GLU A 7 3.64 13.88 4.10
C GLU A 7 3.38 12.37 4.02
N VAL A 8 3.43 11.64 5.16
CA VAL A 8 3.10 10.21 5.19
C VAL A 8 1.67 9.95 4.69
N GLN A 9 0.71 10.81 5.03
CA GLN A 9 -0.67 10.69 4.55
C GLN A 9 -0.79 10.94 3.05
N ALA A 10 -0.09 11.94 2.50
CA ALA A 10 -0.10 12.23 1.08
C ALA A 10 0.51 11.07 0.27
N GLN A 11 1.62 10.49 0.75
CA GLN A 11 2.24 9.34 0.09
C GLN A 11 1.37 8.08 0.16
N LEU A 12 0.59 7.89 1.24
CA LEU A 12 -0.41 6.83 1.32
C LEU A 12 -1.55 7.03 0.32
N ASP A 13 -2.02 8.26 0.12
CA ASP A 13 -3.07 8.56 -0.87
C ASP A 13 -2.56 8.31 -2.30
N ALA A 14 -1.34 8.74 -2.60
CA ALA A 14 -0.70 8.45 -3.89
C ALA A 14 -0.53 6.94 -4.15
N LEU A 15 -0.20 6.15 -3.11
CA LEU A 15 -0.14 4.70 -3.23
C LEU A 15 -1.52 4.09 -3.52
N VAL A 16 -2.57 4.56 -2.84
CA VAL A 16 -3.94 4.09 -3.08
C VAL A 16 -4.37 4.40 -4.52
N GLU A 17 -4.12 5.61 -5.02
CA GLU A 17 -4.42 5.98 -6.40
C GLU A 17 -3.65 5.12 -7.41
N ALA A 18 -2.37 4.84 -7.15
CA ALA A 18 -1.56 3.97 -8.00
C ALA A 18 -2.09 2.52 -8.03
N LEU A 19 -2.52 2.00 -6.89
CA LEU A 19 -3.14 0.68 -6.77
C LEU A 19 -4.48 0.63 -7.54
N ASP A 20 -5.33 1.65 -7.39
CA ASP A 20 -6.60 1.74 -8.10
C ASP A 20 -6.38 1.89 -9.63
N GLY A 21 -5.30 2.57 -10.04
CA GLY A 21 -4.87 2.70 -11.44
C GLY A 21 -4.20 1.47 -12.05
N HIS A 22 -3.85 0.45 -11.25
CA HIS A 22 -3.15 -0.77 -11.68
C HIS A 22 -1.80 -0.52 -12.38
N ASP A 23 -1.18 0.65 -12.16
CA ASP A 23 0.09 1.03 -12.79
C ASP A 23 1.27 0.55 -11.92
N ALA A 24 1.96 -0.48 -12.39
CA ALA A 24 3.10 -1.06 -11.68
C ALA A 24 4.24 -0.06 -11.43
N GLY A 25 4.50 0.86 -12.37
CA GLY A 25 5.54 1.87 -12.21
C GLY A 25 5.16 2.91 -11.15
N ALA A 26 3.91 3.36 -11.17
CA ALA A 26 3.39 4.29 -10.16
C ALA A 26 3.33 3.65 -8.76
N ILE A 27 2.98 2.36 -8.67
CA ILE A 27 2.96 1.62 -7.40
C ILE A 27 4.37 1.56 -6.78
N VAL A 28 5.39 1.25 -7.58
CA VAL A 28 6.78 1.20 -7.10
C VAL A 28 7.22 2.58 -6.60
N ALA A 29 7.03 3.62 -7.41
CA ALA A 29 7.43 4.98 -7.05
C ALA A 29 6.71 5.47 -5.77
N ALA A 30 5.39 5.25 -5.65
CA ALA A 30 4.62 5.63 -4.47
C ALA A 30 5.06 4.86 -3.22
N THR A 31 5.43 3.58 -3.37
CA THR A 31 5.91 2.75 -2.25
C THR A 31 7.27 3.23 -1.74
N GLU A 32 8.20 3.58 -2.63
CA GLU A 32 9.51 4.13 -2.28
C GLU A 32 9.40 5.52 -1.60
N ALA A 33 8.54 6.38 -2.13
CA ALA A 33 8.25 7.69 -1.54
C ALA A 33 7.63 7.55 -0.14
N LEU A 34 6.67 6.63 0.02
CA LEU A 34 6.07 6.34 1.32
C LEU A 34 7.10 5.80 2.33
N ALA A 35 7.96 4.87 1.91
CA ALA A 35 9.02 4.34 2.77
C ALA A 35 9.95 5.45 3.28
N THR A 36 10.32 6.38 2.40
CA THR A 36 11.13 7.57 2.74
C THR A 36 10.43 8.45 3.77
N ALA A 37 9.15 8.76 3.55
CA ALA A 37 8.35 9.59 4.46
C ALA A 37 8.22 8.94 5.85
N VAL A 38 8.02 7.62 5.92
CA VAL A 38 7.94 6.87 7.18
C VAL A 38 9.27 6.86 7.94
N ILE A 39 10.40 6.70 7.24
CA ILE A 39 11.73 6.76 7.85
C ILE A 39 11.98 8.14 8.47
N LEU A 40 11.65 9.22 7.75
CA LEU A 40 11.78 10.59 8.23
C LEU A 40 10.84 10.87 9.42
N PHE A 41 9.61 10.34 9.39
CA PHE A 41 8.67 10.45 10.50
C PHE A 41 9.14 9.69 11.75
N LYS A 42 9.73 8.50 11.60
CA LYS A 42 10.28 7.70 12.71
C LYS A 42 11.33 8.47 13.52
N GLY A 43 12.08 9.37 12.87
CA GLY A 43 13.06 10.25 13.53
C GLY A 43 12.47 11.46 14.25
N ALA A 44 11.17 11.75 14.09
CA ALA A 44 10.55 12.96 14.63
C ALA A 44 10.12 12.78 16.10
N LYS A 45 10.52 13.73 16.97
CA LYS A 45 10.09 13.76 18.37
C LYS A 45 8.65 14.25 18.52
N VAL A 46 7.86 13.60 19.36
CA VAL A 46 6.51 14.06 19.74
C VAL A 46 6.67 15.25 20.69
N PRO A 47 6.14 16.44 20.34
CA PRO A 47 6.14 17.57 21.25
C PRO A 47 5.23 17.26 22.47
N PRO A 48 5.63 17.65 23.69
CA PRO A 48 4.80 17.45 24.88
C PRO A 48 3.45 18.18 24.74
N GLY A 49 2.36 17.56 25.19
CA GLY A 49 1.00 18.12 25.12
C GLY A 49 0.30 17.97 23.76
N ARG A 50 0.88 17.19 22.83
CA ARG A 50 0.29 16.88 21.50
C ARG A 50 -0.05 15.38 21.35
N GLU A 51 -0.09 14.62 22.45
CA GLU A 51 -0.26 13.17 22.44
C GLU A 51 -1.61 12.73 21.83
N GLU A 52 -2.72 13.37 22.21
CA GLU A 52 -4.05 13.09 21.66
C GLU A 52 -4.10 13.24 20.13
N HIS A 53 -3.51 14.32 19.62
CA HIS A 53 -3.46 14.60 18.19
C HIS A 53 -2.54 13.61 17.45
N ALA A 54 -1.40 13.24 18.04
CA ALA A 54 -0.54 12.19 17.51
C ALA A 54 -1.29 10.84 17.43
N ARG A 55 -2.10 10.51 18.44
CA ARG A 55 -2.92 9.30 18.48
C ARG A 55 -3.97 9.27 17.36
N MET A 56 -4.68 10.37 17.16
CA MET A 56 -5.67 10.51 16.08
C MET A 56 -5.03 10.33 14.69
N LEU A 57 -3.85 10.92 14.49
CA LEU A 57 -3.12 10.80 13.22
C LEU A 57 -2.62 9.37 12.97
N ILE A 58 -2.13 8.69 14.01
CA ILE A 58 -1.74 7.29 13.93
C ILE A 58 -2.94 6.42 13.54
N ASP A 59 -4.11 6.59 14.17
CA ASP A 59 -5.31 5.82 13.82
C ASP A 59 -5.71 6.03 12.35
N LYS A 60 -5.66 7.27 11.87
CA LYS A 60 -5.94 7.59 10.47
C LYS A 60 -4.97 6.90 9.51
N VAL A 61 -3.67 6.87 9.82
CA VAL A 61 -2.66 6.21 9.01
C VAL A 61 -2.83 4.69 9.02
N LEU A 62 -3.14 4.08 10.17
CA LEU A 62 -3.40 2.64 10.28
C LEU A 62 -4.59 2.20 9.41
N ARG A 63 -5.69 2.96 9.42
CA ARG A 63 -6.85 2.68 8.56
C ARG A 63 -6.51 2.76 7.07
N LYS A 64 -5.69 3.73 6.66
CA LYS A 64 -5.24 3.84 5.27
C LYS A 64 -4.34 2.68 4.86
N LEU A 65 -3.44 2.24 5.75
CA LEU A 65 -2.59 1.06 5.51
C LEU A 65 -3.41 -0.21 5.33
N GLU A 66 -4.42 -0.43 6.16
CA GLU A 66 -5.34 -1.56 6.00
C GLU A 66 -6.06 -1.51 4.65
N ALA A 67 -6.55 -0.32 4.25
CA ALA A 67 -7.21 -0.12 2.97
C ALA A 67 -6.28 -0.38 1.76
N ALA A 68 -5.00 -0.02 1.86
CA ALA A 68 -3.99 -0.32 0.84
C ALA A 68 -3.67 -1.82 0.78
N ALA A 69 -3.55 -2.49 1.94
CA ALA A 69 -3.29 -3.93 2.01
C ALA A 69 -4.41 -4.76 1.36
N ILE A 70 -5.68 -4.36 1.57
CA ILE A 70 -6.83 -4.99 0.91
C ILE A 70 -6.73 -4.85 -0.62
N ARG A 71 -6.38 -3.67 -1.14
CA ARG A 71 -6.22 -3.43 -2.59
C ARG A 71 -5.11 -4.27 -3.21
N VAL A 72 -3.98 -4.39 -2.53
CA VAL A 72 -2.87 -5.25 -2.96
C VAL A 72 -3.34 -6.72 -3.08
N ASN A 73 -4.13 -7.21 -2.12
CA ASN A 73 -4.67 -8.56 -2.18
C ASN A 73 -5.61 -8.73 -3.38
N ILE A 74 -6.49 -7.76 -3.64
CA ILE A 74 -7.39 -7.78 -4.80
C ILE A 74 -6.60 -7.80 -6.12
N LEU A 75 -5.57 -6.95 -6.25
CA LEU A 75 -4.71 -6.91 -7.44
C LEU A 75 -3.99 -8.23 -7.69
N LYS A 76 -3.50 -8.86 -6.62
CA LYS A 76 -2.86 -10.17 -6.67
C LYS A 76 -3.85 -11.24 -7.15
N ASP A 77 -5.05 -11.27 -6.59
CA ASP A 77 -6.08 -12.25 -6.97
C ASP A 77 -6.55 -12.04 -8.41
N TRP A 78 -6.73 -10.78 -8.82
CA TRP A 78 -7.05 -10.43 -10.20
C TRP A 78 -5.96 -10.91 -11.18
N THR A 79 -4.69 -10.69 -10.82
CA THR A 79 -3.55 -11.12 -11.65
C THR A 79 -3.51 -12.64 -11.78
N ARG A 80 -3.75 -13.36 -10.67
CA ARG A 80 -3.84 -14.83 -10.66
C ARG A 80 -4.98 -15.32 -11.57
N GLN A 81 -6.18 -14.75 -11.43
CA GLN A 81 -7.33 -15.11 -12.26
C GLN A 81 -7.05 -14.86 -13.75
N ARG A 82 -6.38 -13.75 -14.09
CA ARG A 82 -6.01 -13.44 -15.47
C ARG A 82 -5.02 -14.45 -16.06
N ILE A 83 -4.04 -14.91 -15.27
CA ILE A 83 -3.10 -15.96 -15.65
C ILE A 83 -3.84 -17.29 -15.88
N ASP A 84 -4.69 -17.70 -14.93
CA ASP A 84 -5.46 -18.95 -15.01
C ASP A 84 -6.40 -18.97 -16.23
N ASN A 85 -7.10 -17.86 -16.49
CA ASN A 85 -7.94 -17.71 -17.69
C ASN A 85 -7.11 -17.83 -18.98
N GLY A 86 -5.93 -17.21 -19.02
CA GLY A 86 -5.03 -17.34 -20.17
C GLY A 86 -4.56 -18.77 -20.40
N HIS A 87 -4.31 -19.52 -19.33
CA HIS A 87 -3.97 -20.94 -19.39
C HIS A 87 -5.14 -21.79 -19.90
N ALA A 88 -6.34 -21.56 -19.40
CA ALA A 88 -7.55 -22.26 -19.85
C ALA A 88 -7.81 -22.05 -21.35
N LEU A 89 -7.69 -20.81 -21.84
CA LEU A 89 -7.85 -20.47 -23.27
C LEU A 89 -6.81 -21.16 -24.17
N ARG A 90 -5.59 -21.40 -23.66
CA ARG A 90 -4.52 -22.09 -24.37
C ARG A 90 -4.60 -23.63 -24.29
N GLY A 91 -5.62 -24.17 -23.62
CA GLY A 91 -5.74 -25.62 -23.39
C GLY A 91 -4.69 -26.21 -22.44
N THR A 92 -3.79 -25.37 -21.93
CA THR A 92 -2.81 -25.74 -20.90
C THR A 92 -3.48 -25.55 -19.54
N ARG A 93 -3.99 -26.62 -18.91
CA ARG A 93 -4.52 -26.47 -17.54
C ARG A 93 -3.37 -26.04 -16.64
N SER A 94 -3.54 -24.91 -15.93
CA SER A 94 -2.60 -24.45 -14.90
C SER A 94 -2.41 -25.60 -13.90
N GLN A 95 -1.29 -26.33 -14.00
CA GLN A 95 -0.90 -27.26 -12.95
C GLN A 95 -0.37 -26.38 -11.83
N GLY A 96 -1.26 -26.07 -10.89
CA GLY A 96 -1.06 -25.06 -9.87
C GLY A 96 0.29 -25.22 -9.16
N ILE A 97 1.08 -24.17 -9.21
CA ILE A 97 2.07 -23.94 -8.16
C ILE A 97 1.37 -23.03 -7.17
N ALA A 98 0.84 -23.64 -6.11
CA ALA A 98 0.50 -22.94 -4.90
C ALA A 98 1.80 -22.36 -4.31
N LEU A 99 2.18 -21.16 -4.73
CA LEU A 99 3.16 -20.37 -4.00
C LEU A 99 2.45 -19.78 -2.78
N SER A 100 2.51 -20.53 -1.68
CA SER A 100 2.33 -20.01 -0.32
C SER A 100 3.59 -19.24 0.08
N TYR A 101 3.45 -17.94 0.29
CA TYR A 101 4.36 -17.12 1.08
C TYR A 101 3.65 -16.73 2.37
#